data_AF-A0A7X6ZQP2-F1
#
_entry.id   AF-A0A7X6ZQP2-F1
#
_cell.length_a   1.000
_cell.length_b   1.000
_cell.length_c   1.000
_cell.angle_alpha   90.00
_cell.angle_beta   90.00
_cell.angle_gamma   90.00
#
_symmetry.space_group_name_H-M   'P 1'
#
loop_
_entity.id
_entity.type
_entity.pdbx_description
1 polymer ?
#
loop_
_entity_poly.entity_id
_entity_poly.type
_entity_poly.pdbx_seq_one_letter_code
_entity_poly.pdbx_strand_id
1 'polypeptide(L)' 'MSKVFVGFGFGAIQAGLFLKEAGNSGNFDRLIVSEISPSIVENIRANKGFYGLNIATDEGID' A
#
# COMPACT_ATOMS: atom_id res chain seq x y z
N MET A 1 5.10 8.28 -20.96
CA MET A 1 6.08 8.18 -19.86
C MET A 1 5.42 7.39 -18.74
N SER A 2 6.08 6.37 -18.19
CA SER A 2 5.49 5.54 -17.12
C SER A 2 5.38 6.35 -15.82
N LYS A 3 4.22 6.32 -15.17
CA LYS A 3 3.96 7.05 -13.92
C LYS A 3 4.17 6.12 -12.74
N VAL A 4 5.01 6.53 -11.79
CA VAL A 4 5.31 5.75 -10.58
C VAL A 4 4.86 6.54 -9.36
N PHE A 5 4.05 5.92 -8.52
CA PHE A 5 3.76 6.43 -7.19
C PHE A 5 4.86 5.99 -6.22
N VAL A 6 5.41 6.93 -5.46
CA VAL A 6 6.42 6.64 -4.42
C VAL A 6 5.96 7.21 -3.09
N GLY A 7 5.77 6.33 -2.10
CA GLY A 7 5.50 6.68 -0.71
C GLY A 7 6.70 6.43 0.19
N PHE A 8 6.70 7.06 1.36
CA PHE A 8 7.73 6.89 2.39
C PHE A 8 7.06 6.56 3.74
N GLY A 9 7.48 5.45 4.34
CA GLY A 9 6.89 4.87 5.54
C GLY A 9 5.64 4.02 5.24
N PHE A 10 5.66 2.74 5.58
CA PHE A 10 4.55 1.79 5.41
C PHE A 10 3.67 1.74 6.67
N GLY A 11 3.21 2.92 7.10
CA GLY A 11 2.29 3.08 8.23
C GLY A 11 0.81 3.09 7.81
N ALA A 12 -0.09 3.20 8.79
CA ALA A 12 -1.54 3.14 8.56
C ALA A 12 -2.05 4.16 7.53
N ILE A 13 -1.55 5.40 7.54
CA ILE A 13 -1.97 6.43 6.58
C ILE A 13 -1.43 6.14 5.18
N GLN A 14 -0.16 5.74 5.07
CA GLN A 14 0.43 5.46 3.76
C GLN A 14 -0.20 4.23 3.12
N ALA A 15 -0.34 3.12 3.86
CA ALA A 15 -0.92 1.89 3.34
C ALA A 15 -2.43 2.00 3.16
N GLY A 16 -3.14 2.47 4.19
CA GLY A 16 -4.60 2.48 4.23
C GLY A 16 -5.28 3.59 3.44
N LEU A 17 -4.60 4.71 3.16
CA LEU A 17 -5.16 5.83 2.40
C LEU A 17 -4.38 6.07 1.11
N PHE A 18 -3.14 6.53 1.18
CA PHE A 18 -2.45 7.00 -0.03
C PHE A 18 -2.16 5.89 -1.04
N LEU A 19 -1.59 4.77 -0.61
CA LEU A 19 -1.26 3.64 -1.48
C LEU A 19 -2.52 2.97 -2.01
N LYS A 20 -3.55 2.79 -1.16
CA LYS A 20 -4.86 2.28 -1.53
C LYS A 20 -5.49 3.13 -2.64
N GLU A 21 -5.59 4.44 -2.46
CA GLU A 21 -6.19 5.31 -3.48
C GLU A 21 -5.33 5.43 -4.74
N ALA A 22 -4.00 5.44 -4.60
CA ALA A 22 -3.09 5.41 -5.76
C ALA A 22 -3.31 4.15 -6.62
N GLY A 23 -3.42 2.97 -5.98
CA GLY A 23 -3.72 1.72 -6.66
C GLY A 23 -5.10 1.68 -7.30
N ASN A 24 -6.14 2.12 -6.58
CA ASN A 24 -7.51 2.14 -7.08
C ASN A 24 -7.73 3.15 -8.22
N SER A 25 -6.93 4.21 -8.27
CA SER A 25 -7.08 5.25 -9.29
C SER A 25 -6.70 4.82 -10.71
N GLY A 26 -5.90 3.75 -10.86
CA GLY A 26 -5.35 3.33 -12.15
C GLY A 26 -4.39 4.35 -12.81
N ASN A 27 -4.01 5.42 -12.12
CA ASN A 27 -3.20 6.50 -12.68
C ASN A 27 -1.68 6.21 -12.73
N PHE A 28 -1.24 5.15 -12.09
CA PHE A 28 0.17 4.79 -11.94
C PHE A 28 0.40 3.36 -12.43
N ASP A 29 1.48 3.16 -13.18
CA ASP A 29 1.86 1.83 -13.68
C ASP A 29 2.58 1.01 -12.60
N ARG A 30 3.14 1.69 -11.59
CA ARG A 30 3.85 1.07 -10.46
C ARG A 30 3.61 1.85 -9.18
N LEU A 31 3.54 1.10 -8.08
CA LEU A 31 3.43 1.60 -6.73
C LEU A 31 4.64 1.13 -5.92
N ILE A 32 5.36 2.06 -5.29
CA ILE A 32 6.55 1.77 -4.49
C ILE A 32 6.40 2.47 -3.14
N VAL A 33 6.77 1.78 -2.06
CA VAL A 33 6.90 2.39 -0.73
C VAL A 33 8.29 2.07 -0.18
N SER A 34 8.98 3.10 0.30
CA SER A 34 10.23 2.95 1.06
C SER A 34 9.90 2.82 2.56
N GLU A 35 10.43 1.81 3.22
CA GLU A 35 10.19 1.55 4.65
C GLU A 35 11.51 1.19 5.34
N ILE A 36 11.70 1.67 6.58
CA ILE A 36 12.93 1.47 7.35
C ILE A 36 12.91 0.19 8.18
N SER A 37 11.73 -0.29 8.57
CA SER A 37 11.54 -1.47 9.38
C SER A 37 11.79 -2.74 8.56
N PRO A 38 12.85 -3.51 8.86
CA PRO A 38 13.18 -4.71 8.08
C PRO A 38 12.07 -5.75 8.13
N SER A 39 11.42 -5.92 9.29
CA SER A 39 10.35 -6.90 9.48
C SER A 39 9.13 -6.61 8.60
N ILE A 40 8.76 -5.35 8.41
CA ILE A 40 7.66 -4.97 7.51
C ILE A 40 8.05 -5.29 6.07
N VAL A 41 9.25 -4.88 5.65
CA VAL A 41 9.76 -5.12 4.29
C VAL A 41 9.82 -6.62 3.98
N GLU A 42 10.32 -7.42 4.91
CA GLU A 42 10.38 -8.88 4.79
C GLU A 42 9.00 -9.51 4.67
N ASN A 43 8.04 -9.13 5.52
CA ASN A 43 6.68 -9.64 5.47
C ASN A 43 5.97 -9.32 4.14
N ILE A 44 6.10 -8.08 3.65
CA ILE A 44 5.54 -7.68 2.36
C ILE A 44 6.17 -8.46 1.21
N ARG A 45 7.50 -8.63 1.22
CA ARG A 45 8.22 -9.40 0.18
C ARG A 45 7.85 -10.88 0.21
N ALA A 46 7.77 -11.49 1.40
CA ALA A 46 7.32 -12.86 1.58
C ALA A 46 5.89 -13.05 1.04
N ASN A 47 5.04 -12.04 1.19
CA ASN A 47 3.69 -12.01 0.61
C ASN A 47 3.64 -11.44 -0.82
N LYS A 48 4.75 -11.48 -1.57
CA LYS A 48 4.84 -11.07 -2.99
C LYS A 48 4.36 -9.65 -3.28
N GLY A 49 4.51 -8.73 -2.32
CA GLY A 49 4.10 -7.34 -2.45
C GLY A 49 2.64 -7.06 -2.06
N PHE A 50 1.89 -8.08 -1.61
CA PHE A 50 0.51 -7.91 -1.17
C PHE A 50 0.44 -7.66 0.34
N TYR A 51 -0.61 -6.96 0.76
CA TYR A 51 -0.99 -6.78 2.15
C TYR A 51 -2.51 -6.74 2.25
N GLY A 52 -3.05 -7.04 3.43
CA GLY A 52 -4.48 -6.89 3.73
C GLY A 52 -4.77 -5.51 4.29
N LEU A 53 -5.88 -4.92 3.88
CA LEU A 53 -6.41 -3.69 4.44
C LEU A 53 -7.88 -3.93 4.78
N ASN A 54 -8.20 -3.91 6.07
CA ASN A 54 -9.57 -4.02 6.55
C ASN A 54 -10.20 -2.63 6.53
N ILE A 55 -11.32 -2.47 5.84
CA ILE A 55 -12.05 -1.19 5.80
C ILE A 55 -13.37 -1.37 6.54
N ALA A 56 -13.53 -0.63 7.64
CA ALA A 56 -14.80 -0.61 8.35
C ALA A 56 -15.82 0.24 7.55
N THR A 57 -16.94 -0.38 7.23
CA THR A 57 -18.12 0.23 6.58
C THR A 57 -19.31 0.18 7.54
N ASP A 58 -20.44 0.74 7.14
CA ASP A 58 -21.71 0.57 7.84
C ASP A 58 -22.27 -0.85 7.75
N GLU A 59 -21.85 -1.63 6.75
CA GLU A 59 -22.25 -3.03 6.54
C GLU A 59 -21.31 -4.06 7.19
N GLY A 60 -20.11 -3.65 7.63
CA GLY A 60 -19.16 -4.54 8.29
C GLY A 60 -17.69 -4.20 8.03
N ILE A 61 -16.87 -5.21 7.77
CA ILE A 61 -15.47 -5.06 7.36
C ILE A 61 -15.33 -5.61 5.95
N ASP A 62 -14.86 -4.77 5.03
CA ASP A 62 -14.41 -5.17 3.69
C ASP A 62 -12.97 -5.70 3.72
#